data_AF-A0A7R9EMI1-F1
#
_entry.id   AF-A0A7R9EMI1-F1
#
_cell.length_a   1.000
_cell.length_b   1.000
_cell.length_c   1.000
_cell.angle_alpha   90.00
_cell.angle_beta   90.00
_cell.angle_gamma   90.00
#
_symmetry.space_group_name_H-M   'P 1'
#
loop_
_entity.id
_entity.type
_entity.pdbx_description
1 polymer ?
#
loop_
_entity_poly.entity_id
_entity_poly.type
_entity_poly.pdbx_seq_one_letter_code
_entity_poly.pdbx_strand_id
1 'polypeptide(L)' 'MSGLAARYLVAARDIKAGEVVIKETPLVVGPRGDSLPMCLACYRPLPLQGPRPRCSKCRIVPLCSTQCET' A
#
# COMPACT_ATOMS: atom_id res chain seq x y z
N MET A 1 30.65 -10.26 22.98
CA MET A 1 29.78 -10.56 21.82
C MET A 1 28.73 -9.46 21.75
N SER A 2 28.97 -8.49 20.89
CA SER A 2 28.12 -7.30 20.70
C SER A 2 26.72 -7.73 20.29
N GLY A 3 25.73 -7.38 21.12
CA GLY A 3 24.34 -7.78 20.99
C GLY A 3 23.68 -7.29 19.71
N LEU A 4 22.77 -8.11 19.17
CA LEU A 4 21.92 -7.77 18.04
C LEU A 4 21.08 -6.53 18.37
N ALA A 5 21.36 -5.41 17.72
CA ALA A 5 20.64 -4.15 17.88
C ALA A 5 19.33 -4.12 17.05
N ALA A 6 18.47 -5.13 17.20
CA ALA A 6 17.21 -5.22 16.47
C ALA A 6 16.01 -5.27 17.42
N ARG A 7 14.87 -4.73 16.99
CA ARG A 7 13.58 -4.90 17.67
C ARG A 7 12.92 -6.18 17.18
N TYR A 8 12.45 -7.01 18.09
CA TYR A 8 11.72 -8.24 17.78
C TYR A 8 10.56 -8.43 18.77
N LEU A 9 9.59 -9.27 18.40
CA LEU A 9 8.45 -9.63 19.23
C LEU A 9 8.63 -11.07 19.73
N VAL A 10 8.30 -11.30 21.01
CA VAL A 10 8.32 -12.62 21.64
C VAL A 10 6.90 -12.96 22.09
N ALA A 11 6.48 -14.20 21.86
CA ALA A 11 5.19 -14.66 22.35
C ALA A 11 5.17 -14.64 23.89
N ALA A 12 4.18 -13.97 24.48
CA ALA A 12 4.00 -13.92 25.94
C ALA A 12 3.26 -15.15 26.49
N ARG A 13 2.79 -16.03 25.61
CA ARG A 13 2.03 -17.25 25.91
C ARG A 13 2.03 -18.21 24.73
N ASP A 14 1.52 -19.42 24.94
CA ASP A 14 1.26 -20.37 23.87
C ASP A 14 0.23 -19.81 22.86
N ILE A 15 0.47 -20.08 21.58
CA ILE A 15 -0.36 -19.66 20.44
C ILE A 15 -0.95 -20.91 19.80
N LYS A 16 -2.27 -20.95 19.60
CA LYS A 16 -2.94 -22.11 19.01
C LYS A 16 -2.76 -22.13 17.48
N ALA A 17 -2.82 -23.32 16.90
CA ALA A 17 -2.79 -23.46 15.45
C ALA A 17 -3.94 -22.67 14.79
N GLY A 18 -3.60 -21.82 13.83
CA GLY A 18 -4.56 -20.96 13.11
C GLY A 18 -4.92 -19.64 13.81
N GLU A 19 -4.34 -19.35 14.97
CA GLU A 19 -4.58 -18.10 15.68
C GLU A 19 -3.93 -16.89 14.97
N VAL A 20 -4.67 -15.78 14.84
CA VAL A 20 -4.12 -14.52 14.33
C VAL A 20 -3.28 -13.86 15.43
N VAL A 21 -1.96 -13.83 15.23
CA VAL A 21 -1.01 -13.30 16.22
C VAL A 21 -0.99 -11.77 16.25
N ILE A 22 -1.04 -11.13 15.07
CA ILE A 22 -1.05 -9.66 14.91
C ILE A 22 -1.97 -9.30 13.75
N LYS A 23 -2.77 -8.25 13.94
CA LYS A 23 -3.56 -7.63 12.88
C LYS A 23 -3.55 -6.12 13.12
N GLU A 24 -3.15 -5.37 12.11
CA GLU A 24 -3.06 -3.92 12.17
C GLU A 24 -3.48 -3.30 10.83
N THR A 25 -3.99 -2.07 10.87
CA THR A 25 -4.29 -1.28 9.68
C THR A 25 -2.99 -0.67 9.14
N PRO A 26 -2.73 -0.69 7.83
CA PRO A 26 -1.53 -0.09 7.28
C PRO A 26 -1.48 1.42 7.56
N LEU A 27 -0.29 1.93 7.86
CA LEU A 27 -0.07 3.38 8.01
C LEU A 27 -0.21 4.12 6.67
N VAL A 28 0.34 3.53 5.60
CA VAL A 28 0.27 4.04 4.23
C VAL A 28 0.08 2.86 3.28
N VAL A 29 -0.74 3.06 2.24
CA VAL A 29 -0.89 2.13 1.13
C VAL A 29 -0.44 2.85 -0.14
N GLY A 30 0.23 2.12 -1.04
CA GLY A 30 0.75 2.66 -2.28
C GLY A 30 1.08 1.54 -3.28
N PRO A 31 1.14 1.85 -4.59
CA PRO A 31 1.62 0.91 -5.58
C PRO A 31 3.11 0.59 -5.33
N ARG A 32 3.54 -0.60 -5.76
CA ARG A 32 4.97 -0.91 -5.84
C ARG A 32 5.60 -0.12 -6.99
N GLY A 33 6.89 0.18 -6.87
CA GLY A 33 7.62 0.94 -7.90
C GLY A 33 7.68 0.25 -9.26
N ASP A 34 7.55 -1.07 -9.29
CA ASP A 34 7.56 -1.94 -10.47
C ASP A 34 6.15 -2.38 -10.92
N SER A 35 5.07 -1.82 -10.34
CA SER A 35 3.72 -2.17 -10.76
C SER A 35 3.36 -1.56 -12.12
N LEU A 36 2.36 -2.13 -12.79
CA LEU A 36 1.68 -1.43 -13.88
C LEU A 36 1.14 -0.07 -13.38
N PRO A 37 0.92 0.92 -14.26
CA PRO A 37 0.28 2.18 -13.87
C PRO A 37 -1.06 1.90 -13.19
N MET A 38 -1.27 2.44 -11.97
CA MET A 38 -2.51 2.26 -11.20
C MET A 38 -3.06 3.61 -10.75
N CYS A 39 -4.37 3.68 -10.52
CA CYS A 39 -5.00 4.81 -9.87
C CYS A 39 -4.55 4.89 -8.40
N LEU A 40 -4.02 6.03 -7.95
CA LEU A 40 -3.51 6.15 -6.58
C LEU A 40 -4.60 6.23 -5.49
N ALA A 41 -5.87 6.38 -5.87
CA ALA A 41 -6.98 6.40 -4.91
C ALA A 41 -7.62 5.01 -4.72
N CYS A 42 -7.84 4.26 -5.81
CA CYS A 42 -8.57 2.98 -5.76
C CYS A 42 -7.75 1.76 -6.21
N TYR A 43 -6.47 1.94 -6.55
CA TYR A 43 -5.53 0.89 -6.95
C TYR A 43 -5.94 0.03 -8.16
N ARG A 44 -6.94 0.46 -8.94
CA ARG A 44 -7.25 -0.20 -10.22
C ARG A 44 -6.17 0.07 -11.27
N PRO A 45 -5.80 -0.94 -12.09
CA PRO A 45 -4.91 -0.74 -13.22
C PRO A 45 -5.45 0.33 -14.17
N LEU A 46 -4.54 1.18 -14.66
CA LEU A 46 -4.84 2.15 -15.69
C LEU A 46 -4.45 1.62 -17.07
N PRO A 47 -5.15 2.04 -18.14
CA PRO A 47 -4.75 1.70 -19.50
C PRO A 47 -3.30 2.10 -19.80
N LEU A 48 -2.57 1.22 -20.47
CA LEU A 48 -1.19 1.49 -20.91
C LEU A 48 -1.13 2.51 -22.05
N GLN A 49 -2.22 2.64 -22.80
CA GLN A 49 -2.35 3.54 -23.94
C GLN A 49 -3.60 4.43 -23.79
N GLY A 50 -3.60 5.56 -24.49
CA GLY A 50 -4.68 6.53 -24.44
C GLY A 50 -4.55 7.57 -23.30
N PRO A 51 -5.57 8.42 -23.13
CA PRO A 51 -5.57 9.46 -22.11
C PRO A 51 -5.49 8.87 -20.71
N ARG A 52 -4.59 9.42 -19.88
CA ARG A 52 -4.49 9.07 -18.46
C ARG A 52 -4.97 10.27 -17.65
N PRO A 53 -6.20 10.23 -17.11
CA PRO A 53 -6.67 11.29 -16.24
C PRO A 53 -5.68 11.50 -15.10
N ARG A 54 -5.40 12.75 -14.79
CA ARG A 54 -4.53 13.14 -13.69
C ARG A 54 -5.29 14.08 -12.77
N CYS A 55 -4.87 14.12 -11.51
CA CYS A 55 -5.42 15.06 -10.53
C CYS A 55 -5.42 16.49 -11.09
N SER A 56 -6.60 17.12 -11.09
CA SER A 56 -6.80 18.50 -11.57
C SER A 56 -5.91 19.52 -10.85
N LYS A 57 -5.58 19.29 -9.58
CA LYS A 57 -4.78 20.21 -8.75
C LYS A 57 -3.28 20.12 -9.03
N CYS A 58 -2.69 18.92 -8.90
CA CYS A 58 -1.23 18.76 -9.00
C CYS A 58 -0.75 18.36 -10.41
N ARG A 59 -1.62 17.78 -11.25
CA ARG A 59 -1.32 17.27 -12.60
C ARG A 59 -0.25 16.16 -12.67
N ILE A 60 0.14 15.61 -11.52
CA ILE A 60 1.16 14.54 -11.39
C ILE A 60 0.51 13.20 -11.11
N VAL A 61 -0.45 13.16 -10.18
CA VAL A 61 -1.05 11.90 -9.69
C VAL A 61 -1.95 11.27 -10.76
N PRO A 62 -1.73 9.99 -11.13
CA PRO A 62 -2.58 9.29 -12.09
C PRO A 62 -3.86 8.78 -11.41
N LEU A 63 -5.00 9.03 -12.06
CA LEU A 63 -6.33 8.66 -11.56
C LEU A 63 -7.17 8.02 -12.67
N CYS A 64 -8.10 7.14 -12.30
CA CYS A 64 -9.00 6.52 -13.28
C CYS A 64 -10.21 7.41 -13.64
N SER A 65 -10.60 8.32 -12.75
CA SER A 65 -11.72 9.25 -12.94
C SER A 65 -11.63 10.41 -11.96
N THR A 66 -12.42 11.46 -12.19
CA THR A 66 -12.55 12.61 -11.28
C THR A 66 -13.14 12.24 -9.91
N GLN A 67 -13.89 11.14 -9.81
CA GLN A 67 -14.38 10.61 -8.53
C GLN A 67 -13.24 10.09 -7.64
N CYS A 68 -12.08 9.78 -8.21
CA CYS A 68 -10.88 9.40 -7.49
C CYS A 68 -10.01 10.60 -7.12
N GLU A 69 -10.44 11.84 -7.39
CA GLU A 69 -9.83 13.05 -6.84
C GLU A 69 -10.37 13.31 -5.43
N THR A 70 -9.88 12.53 -4.46
CA THR A 70 -10.17 12.69 -3.02
C THR A 70 -9.18 13.62 -2.34
#